data_AF-A0A921FB39-F1
#
_entry.id   AF-A0A921FB39-F1
#
_cell.length_a   1.000
_cell.length_b   1.000
_cell.length_c   1.000
_cell.angle_alpha   90.00
_cell.angle_beta   90.00
_cell.angle_gamma   90.00
#
_symmetry.space_group_name_H-M   'P 1'
#
loop_
_entity.id
_entity.type
_entity.pdbx_description
1 polymer ?
#
loop_
_entity_poly.entity_id
_entity_poly.type
_entity_poly.pdbx_seq_one_letter_code
_entity_poly.pdbx_strand_id
1 'polypeptide(L)'
;MTDEAFIEHLAEWNNNLDEHINKNNIKNVIPNASFYSLTTQISNLLTDHINKIAIEALSEINTETLYAQRANYSSDYWLVATNHLLAQISSLPDNLTEFAKKILVDISSGSQSINPLPDLFEKIFGMVDRRKVKSTITNIRNEFCNGKVSINSTKFKFFESWLRLHGNLNGRAGEVLDKIVKPIITDSTCQSLILQNKKFYIDLIHTTGDDAYELKNNLKVIVKQNVSEQFIEFVNTVITNDEVKDAK
;
A
#
# COMPACT_ATOMS: atom_id res chain seq x y z
N MET A 1 -25.46 -29.15 -18.12
CA MET A 1 -25.71 -27.70 -18.16
C MET A 1 -24.56 -27.05 -17.43
N THR A 2 -23.83 -26.14 -18.08
CA THR A 2 -22.74 -25.38 -17.46
C THR A 2 -23.32 -24.22 -16.65
N ASP A 3 -22.58 -23.73 -15.65
CA ASP A 3 -22.99 -22.56 -14.85
C ASP A 3 -23.26 -21.34 -15.73
N GLU A 4 -22.50 -21.20 -16.81
CA GLU A 4 -22.64 -20.15 -17.82
C GLU A 4 -23.98 -20.21 -18.58
N ALA A 5 -24.34 -21.40 -19.10
CA ALA A 5 -25.61 -21.60 -19.80
C ALA A 5 -26.84 -21.42 -18.89
N PHE A 6 -26.71 -21.73 -17.59
CA PHE A 6 -27.77 -21.50 -16.62
C PHE A 6 -27.97 -20.00 -16.34
N ILE A 7 -26.88 -19.25 -16.17
CA ILE A 7 -26.93 -17.81 -15.90
C ILE A 7 -27.45 -17.04 -17.12
N GLU A 8 -27.04 -17.42 -18.34
CA GLU A 8 -27.58 -16.82 -19.57
C GLU A 8 -29.09 -17.02 -19.68
N HIS A 9 -29.59 -18.23 -19.40
CA HIS A 9 -31.03 -18.50 -19.42
C HIS A 9 -31.81 -17.72 -18.34
N LEU A 10 -31.21 -17.50 -17.17
CA LEU A 10 -31.81 -16.64 -16.13
C LEU A 10 -31.88 -15.17 -16.54
N ALA A 11 -30.91 -14.68 -17.33
CA ALA A 11 -30.91 -13.30 -17.81
C ALA A 11 -32.07 -13.03 -18.78
N GLU A 12 -32.50 -14.04 -19.55
CA GLU A 12 -33.64 -13.94 -20.48
C GLU A 12 -35.00 -13.79 -19.78
N TRP A 13 -35.10 -14.17 -18.50
CA TRP A 13 -36.36 -14.23 -17.77
C TRP A 13 -36.77 -12.89 -17.14
N ASN A 14 -35.93 -11.87 -17.12
CA ASN A 14 -36.21 -10.69 -16.30
C ASN A 14 -35.97 -9.35 -17.01
N ASN A 15 -37.07 -8.71 -17.42
CA ASN A 15 -37.05 -7.37 -18.01
C ASN A 15 -36.91 -6.23 -16.97
N ASN A 16 -37.03 -6.52 -15.66
CA ASN A 16 -37.01 -5.53 -14.56
C ASN A 16 -36.01 -5.90 -13.45
N LEU A 17 -34.72 -6.07 -13.79
CA LEU A 17 -33.69 -6.46 -12.82
C LEU A 17 -33.59 -5.51 -11.61
N ASP A 18 -33.81 -4.20 -11.79
CA ASP A 18 -33.77 -3.20 -10.70
C ASP A 18 -34.83 -3.41 -9.61
N GLU A 19 -36.02 -3.91 -9.97
CA GLU A 19 -37.11 -4.16 -9.02
C GLU A 19 -36.78 -5.34 -8.10
N HIS A 20 -36.06 -6.33 -8.63
CA HIS A 20 -35.78 -7.60 -7.96
C HIS A 20 -34.40 -7.64 -7.29
N ILE A 21 -33.41 -6.96 -7.86
CA ILE A 21 -32.02 -6.95 -7.37
C ILE A 21 -31.58 -5.50 -7.24
N ASN A 22 -31.50 -5.03 -6.01
CA ASN A 22 -31.08 -3.67 -5.67
C ASN A 22 -30.19 -3.67 -4.43
N LYS A 23 -29.57 -2.52 -4.14
CA LYS A 23 -28.59 -2.40 -3.07
C LYS A 23 -29.10 -2.81 -1.67
N ASN A 24 -30.41 -2.68 -1.44
CA ASN A 24 -31.02 -2.98 -0.14
C ASN A 24 -31.22 -4.50 0.08
N ASN A 25 -31.34 -5.27 -1.00
CA ASN A 25 -31.63 -6.71 -0.92
C ASN A 25 -30.50 -7.60 -1.47
N ILE A 26 -29.43 -7.03 -2.03
CA ILE A 26 -28.37 -7.79 -2.71
C ILE A 26 -27.77 -8.89 -1.85
N LYS A 27 -27.61 -8.67 -0.54
CA LYS A 27 -27.13 -9.69 0.41
C LYS A 27 -28.14 -10.83 0.66
N ASN A 28 -29.42 -10.58 0.48
CA ASN A 28 -30.45 -11.62 0.55
C ASN A 28 -30.54 -12.41 -0.75
N VAL A 29 -30.38 -11.73 -1.89
CA VAL A 29 -30.36 -12.36 -3.22
C VAL A 29 -29.11 -13.21 -3.40
N ILE A 30 -27.94 -12.68 -3.02
CA ILE A 30 -26.64 -13.34 -3.08
C ILE A 30 -26.09 -13.46 -1.64
N PRO A 31 -26.55 -14.44 -0.84
CA PRO A 31 -26.11 -14.58 0.55
C PRO A 31 -24.67 -15.09 0.69
N ASN A 32 -24.16 -15.79 -0.33
CA ASN A 32 -22.79 -16.28 -0.39
C ASN A 32 -21.93 -15.34 -1.24
N ALA A 33 -21.11 -14.50 -0.59
CA ALA A 33 -20.23 -13.56 -1.28
C ALA A 33 -19.22 -14.21 -2.24
N SER A 34 -18.86 -15.48 -2.04
CA SER A 34 -17.99 -16.20 -2.99
C SER A 34 -18.61 -16.38 -4.36
N PHE A 35 -19.95 -16.23 -4.49
CA PHE A 35 -20.64 -16.27 -5.78
C PHE A 35 -20.18 -15.15 -6.73
N TYR A 36 -19.68 -14.03 -6.19
CA TYR A 36 -19.11 -12.97 -7.03
C TYR A 36 -17.88 -13.43 -7.83
N SER A 37 -17.20 -14.51 -7.41
CA SER A 37 -16.13 -15.10 -8.24
C SER A 37 -16.64 -15.59 -9.60
N LEU A 38 -17.89 -16.06 -9.66
CA LEU A 38 -18.52 -16.54 -10.89
C LEU A 38 -19.13 -15.39 -11.70
N THR A 39 -19.86 -14.49 -11.04
CA THR A 39 -20.52 -13.36 -11.73
C THR A 39 -19.52 -12.37 -12.31
N THR A 40 -18.29 -12.32 -11.81
CA THR A 40 -17.23 -11.47 -12.37
C THR A 40 -16.52 -12.09 -13.57
N GLN A 41 -16.73 -13.39 -13.86
CA GLN A 41 -16.16 -14.11 -14.99
C GLN A 41 -17.10 -14.21 -16.18
N ILE A 42 -18.41 -14.23 -15.92
CA ILE A 42 -19.45 -14.32 -16.95
C ILE A 42 -20.00 -12.92 -17.20
N SER A 43 -19.97 -12.46 -18.45
CA SER A 43 -20.51 -11.15 -18.83
C SER A 43 -21.85 -11.32 -19.55
N ASN A 44 -22.92 -10.91 -18.87
CA ASN A 44 -24.25 -10.74 -19.44
C ASN A 44 -25.04 -9.73 -18.60
N LEU A 45 -26.24 -9.38 -19.05
CA LEU A 45 -27.08 -8.35 -18.41
C LEU A 45 -27.32 -8.62 -16.91
N LEU A 46 -27.50 -9.89 -16.51
CA LEU A 46 -27.77 -10.25 -15.12
C LEU A 46 -26.52 -10.12 -14.24
N THR A 47 -25.39 -10.68 -14.68
CA THR A 47 -24.14 -10.66 -13.89
C THR A 47 -23.55 -9.26 -13.80
N ASP A 48 -23.63 -8.48 -14.89
CA ASP A 48 -23.23 -7.08 -14.91
C ASP A 48 -24.07 -6.26 -13.92
N HIS A 49 -25.38 -6.48 -13.90
CA HIS A 49 -26.29 -5.84 -12.94
C HIS A 49 -26.00 -6.23 -11.49
N ILE A 50 -25.83 -7.53 -11.21
CA ILE A 50 -25.48 -8.04 -9.87
C ILE A 50 -24.16 -7.40 -9.37
N ASN A 51 -23.11 -7.41 -10.20
CA ASN A 51 -21.81 -6.85 -9.82
C ASN A 51 -21.91 -5.34 -9.56
N LYS A 52 -22.61 -4.60 -10.44
CA LYS A 52 -22.84 -3.17 -10.29
C LYS A 52 -23.56 -2.85 -8.97
N ILE A 53 -24.68 -3.50 -8.70
CA ILE A 53 -25.47 -3.29 -7.48
C ILE A 53 -24.67 -3.68 -6.23
N ALA A 54 -23.90 -4.76 -6.29
CA ALA A 54 -23.04 -5.16 -5.17
C ALA A 54 -21.93 -4.14 -4.88
N ILE A 55 -21.33 -3.55 -5.92
CA ILE A 55 -20.33 -2.47 -5.78
C ILE A 55 -20.97 -1.20 -5.21
N GLU A 56 -22.15 -0.82 -5.69
CA GLU A 56 -22.90 0.32 -5.15
C GLU A 56 -23.22 0.11 -3.67
N ALA A 57 -23.77 -1.04 -3.30
CA ALA A 57 -24.04 -1.39 -1.91
C ALA A 57 -22.77 -1.41 -1.05
N LEU A 58 -21.67 -1.98 -1.57
CA LEU A 58 -20.36 -1.99 -0.90
C LEU A 58 -19.85 -0.57 -0.64
N SER A 59 -20.04 0.36 -1.58
CA SER A 59 -19.59 1.75 -1.44
C SER A 59 -20.32 2.53 -0.34
N GLU A 60 -21.52 2.10 0.04
CA GLU A 60 -22.33 2.69 1.11
C GLU A 60 -22.01 2.10 2.49
N ILE A 61 -21.22 1.03 2.56
CA ILE A 61 -20.82 0.44 3.85
C ILE A 61 -19.87 1.39 4.57
N ASN A 62 -20.18 1.67 5.84
CA ASN A 62 -19.36 2.51 6.69
C ASN A 62 -17.94 1.93 6.84
N THR A 63 -16.93 2.80 6.66
CA THR A 63 -15.52 2.42 6.76
C THR A 63 -15.16 1.78 8.10
N GLU A 64 -15.70 2.28 9.23
CA GLU A 64 -15.40 1.71 10.55
C GLU A 64 -15.99 0.30 10.69
N THR A 65 -17.14 0.03 10.09
CA THR A 65 -17.73 -1.32 10.04
C THR A 65 -16.83 -2.28 9.27
N LEU A 66 -16.38 -1.91 8.07
CA LEU A 66 -15.43 -2.73 7.30
C LEU A 66 -14.12 -2.94 8.06
N TYR A 67 -13.60 -1.87 8.66
CA TYR A 67 -12.35 -1.90 9.38
C TYR A 67 -12.39 -2.77 10.65
N ALA A 68 -13.52 -2.76 11.37
CA ALA A 68 -13.73 -3.63 12.52
C ALA A 68 -13.68 -5.12 12.12
N GLN A 69 -14.09 -5.45 10.88
CA GLN A 69 -14.08 -6.80 10.35
C GLN A 69 -12.77 -7.20 9.66
N ARG A 70 -11.74 -6.33 9.63
CA ARG A 70 -10.49 -6.59 8.89
C ARG A 70 -9.81 -7.93 9.23
N ALA A 71 -9.93 -8.40 10.47
CA ALA A 71 -9.37 -9.70 10.89
C ALA A 71 -10.16 -10.90 10.33
N ASN A 72 -11.43 -10.69 9.98
CA ASN A 72 -12.35 -11.67 9.40
C ASN A 72 -12.42 -11.54 7.87
N TYR A 73 -11.37 -11.05 7.21
CA TYR A 73 -11.37 -10.77 5.77
C TYR A 73 -11.74 -11.97 4.87
N SER A 74 -11.59 -13.20 5.37
CA SER A 74 -11.93 -14.44 4.66
C SER A 74 -13.36 -14.93 4.89
N SER A 75 -14.12 -14.33 5.80
CA SER A 75 -15.47 -14.77 6.16
C SER A 75 -16.51 -13.64 6.26
N ASP A 76 -16.08 -12.40 6.47
CA ASP A 76 -16.97 -11.25 6.40
C ASP A 76 -17.50 -11.07 4.97
N TYR A 77 -18.82 -10.92 4.86
CA TYR A 77 -19.51 -10.86 3.58
C TYR A 77 -18.94 -9.78 2.65
N TRP A 78 -18.71 -8.56 3.16
CA TRP A 78 -18.29 -7.44 2.31
C TRP A 78 -16.80 -7.51 1.98
N LEU A 79 -15.96 -8.03 2.89
CA LEU A 79 -14.54 -8.24 2.59
C LEU A 79 -14.33 -9.37 1.57
N VAL A 80 -15.08 -10.47 1.67
CA VAL A 80 -15.09 -11.54 0.66
C VAL A 80 -15.63 -11.03 -0.67
N ALA A 81 -16.74 -10.29 -0.66
CA ALA A 81 -17.29 -9.68 -1.88
C ALA A 81 -16.29 -8.73 -2.53
N THR A 82 -15.62 -7.89 -1.75
CA THR A 82 -14.56 -6.99 -2.23
C THR A 82 -13.47 -7.78 -2.95
N ASN A 83 -12.97 -8.87 -2.37
CA ASN A 83 -11.89 -9.67 -2.98
C ASN A 83 -12.19 -10.14 -4.42
N HIS A 84 -13.46 -10.42 -4.71
CA HIS A 84 -13.91 -10.82 -6.05
C HIS A 84 -14.28 -9.63 -6.93
N LEU A 85 -15.00 -8.64 -6.38
CA LEU A 85 -15.52 -7.50 -7.13
C LEU A 85 -14.44 -6.49 -7.53
N LEU A 86 -13.25 -6.49 -6.90
CA LEU A 86 -12.15 -5.58 -7.27
C LEU A 86 -11.81 -5.63 -8.77
N ALA A 87 -11.96 -6.79 -9.43
CA ALA A 87 -11.72 -6.92 -10.87
C ALA A 87 -12.71 -6.11 -11.74
N GLN A 88 -13.89 -5.78 -11.20
CA GLN A 88 -14.94 -5.00 -11.86
C GLN A 88 -14.95 -3.53 -11.42
N ILE A 89 -14.10 -3.14 -10.47
CA ILE A 89 -14.01 -1.77 -9.95
C ILE A 89 -12.95 -1.01 -10.76
N SER A 90 -13.36 0.06 -11.45
CA SER A 90 -12.42 0.92 -12.20
C SER A 90 -11.64 1.90 -11.30
N SER A 91 -12.24 2.32 -10.19
CA SER A 91 -11.64 3.18 -9.17
C SER A 91 -12.18 2.77 -7.81
N LEU A 92 -11.29 2.64 -6.82
CA LEU A 92 -11.70 2.30 -5.46
C LEU A 92 -12.72 3.31 -4.92
N PRO A 93 -13.85 2.82 -4.37
CA PRO A 93 -14.74 3.63 -3.55
C PRO A 93 -14.00 4.30 -2.38
N ASP A 94 -14.55 5.43 -1.92
CA ASP A 94 -13.91 6.23 -0.88
C ASP A 94 -13.80 5.46 0.44
N ASN A 95 -14.80 4.64 0.79
CA ASN A 95 -14.75 3.83 2.01
C ASN A 95 -13.61 2.79 1.99
N LEU A 96 -13.33 2.15 0.85
CA LEU A 96 -12.19 1.24 0.69
C LEU A 96 -10.85 2.00 0.67
N THR A 97 -10.83 3.24 0.15
CA THR A 97 -9.65 4.10 0.24
C THR A 97 -9.34 4.47 1.71
N GLU A 98 -10.36 4.82 2.50
CA GLU A 98 -10.20 5.10 3.93
C GLU A 98 -9.85 3.85 4.73
N PHE A 99 -10.41 2.69 4.38
CA PHE A 99 -10.00 1.39 4.94
C PHE A 99 -8.51 1.16 4.70
N ALA A 100 -8.03 1.34 3.47
CA ALA A 100 -6.61 1.20 3.11
C ALA A 100 -5.71 2.14 3.94
N LYS A 101 -6.12 3.40 4.11
CA LYS A 101 -5.38 4.37 4.96
C LYS A 101 -5.22 3.88 6.39
N LYS A 102 -6.27 3.32 6.99
CA LYS A 102 -6.20 2.77 8.35
C LYS A 102 -5.24 1.57 8.43
N ILE A 103 -5.29 0.66 7.46
CA ILE A 103 -4.34 -0.46 7.39
C ILE A 103 -2.90 0.03 7.22
N LEU A 104 -2.63 1.06 6.40
CA LEU A 104 -1.29 1.67 6.29
C LEU A 104 -0.81 2.23 7.63
N VAL A 105 -1.69 2.86 8.41
CA VAL A 105 -1.35 3.33 9.76
C VAL A 105 -1.04 2.15 10.69
N ASP A 106 -1.87 1.11 10.71
CA ASP A 106 -1.64 -0.11 11.52
C ASP A 106 -0.34 -0.83 11.13
N ILE A 107 0.03 -0.86 9.84
CA ILE A 107 1.31 -1.42 9.40
C ILE A 107 2.48 -0.58 9.92
N SER A 108 2.35 0.75 9.90
CA SER A 108 3.40 1.65 10.39
C SER A 108 3.62 1.52 11.89
N SER A 109 2.56 1.38 12.68
CA SER A 109 2.62 1.16 14.13
C SER A 109 3.06 -0.26 14.49
N GLY A 110 2.84 -1.23 13.61
CA GLY A 110 3.08 -2.65 13.85
C GLY A 110 1.87 -3.41 14.39
N SER A 111 0.69 -2.78 14.45
CA SER A 111 -0.58 -3.43 14.78
C SER A 111 -1.07 -4.38 13.69
N GLN A 112 -0.67 -4.16 12.44
CA GLN A 112 -0.88 -5.08 11.31
C GLN A 112 0.46 -5.64 10.83
N SER A 113 0.55 -6.97 10.70
CA SER A 113 1.73 -7.62 10.13
C SER A 113 1.79 -7.44 8.60
N ILE A 114 3.01 -7.27 8.10
CA ILE A 114 3.33 -7.29 6.65
C ILE A 114 3.59 -8.72 6.16
N ASN A 115 4.00 -9.62 7.07
CA ASN A 115 4.42 -10.98 6.73
C ASN A 115 3.63 -12.00 7.57
N PRO A 116 2.56 -12.61 7.03
CA PRO A 116 1.92 -12.31 5.74
C PRO A 116 0.96 -11.12 5.82
N LEU A 117 0.89 -10.34 4.74
CA LEU A 117 -0.18 -9.37 4.50
C LEU A 117 -1.30 -10.11 3.74
N PRO A 118 -2.59 -9.97 4.14
CA PRO A 118 -3.67 -10.60 3.39
C PRO A 118 -3.73 -10.15 1.92
N ASP A 119 -3.91 -11.09 0.99
CA ASP A 119 -4.00 -10.83 -0.45
C ASP A 119 -5.03 -9.75 -0.80
N LEU A 120 -6.16 -9.72 -0.08
CA LEU A 120 -7.18 -8.69 -0.23
C LEU A 120 -6.58 -7.28 -0.03
N PHE A 121 -5.74 -7.11 1.00
CA PHE A 121 -5.17 -5.81 1.32
C PHE A 121 -4.14 -5.40 0.26
N GLU A 122 -3.35 -6.36 -0.25
CA GLU A 122 -2.45 -6.12 -1.38
C GLU A 122 -3.19 -5.64 -2.63
N LYS A 123 -4.29 -6.32 -3.00
CA LYS A 123 -5.12 -5.91 -4.14
C LYS A 123 -5.71 -4.52 -3.94
N ILE A 124 -6.23 -4.22 -2.75
CA ILE A 124 -6.73 -2.88 -2.42
C ILE A 124 -5.60 -1.86 -2.58
N PHE A 125 -4.42 -2.07 -1.99
CA PHE A 125 -3.30 -1.15 -2.14
C PHE A 125 -2.87 -0.94 -3.58
N GLY A 126 -2.94 -1.97 -4.42
CA GLY A 126 -2.68 -1.87 -5.86
C GLY A 126 -3.62 -0.92 -6.61
N MET A 127 -4.84 -0.70 -6.11
CA MET A 127 -5.86 0.14 -6.73
C MET A 127 -6.04 1.52 -6.08
N VAL A 128 -5.35 1.80 -4.97
CA VAL A 128 -5.44 3.09 -4.27
C VAL A 128 -4.92 4.22 -5.17
N ASP A 129 -5.76 5.24 -5.39
CA ASP A 129 -5.29 6.51 -5.94
C ASP A 129 -4.33 7.16 -4.95
N ARG A 130 -3.04 7.16 -5.31
CA ARG A 130 -1.97 7.64 -4.44
C ARG A 130 -2.13 9.11 -4.05
N ARG A 131 -2.86 9.91 -4.82
CA ARG A 131 -3.18 11.31 -4.48
C ARG A 131 -4.07 11.39 -3.24
N LYS A 132 -4.98 10.42 -3.05
CA LYS A 132 -5.90 10.38 -1.92
C LYS A 132 -5.24 9.99 -0.60
N VAL A 133 -4.06 9.35 -0.62
CA VAL A 133 -3.33 8.91 0.59
C VAL A 133 -2.14 9.77 0.99
N LYS A 134 -1.85 10.85 0.23
CA LYS A 134 -0.68 11.70 0.48
C LYS A 134 -0.59 12.22 1.92
N SER A 135 -1.70 12.69 2.49
CA SER A 135 -1.75 13.17 3.88
C SER A 135 -1.46 12.05 4.88
N THR A 136 -2.03 10.86 4.68
CA THR A 136 -1.78 9.68 5.50
C THR A 136 -0.31 9.28 5.47
N ILE A 137 0.32 9.22 4.30
CA ILE A 137 1.74 8.87 4.19
C ILE A 137 2.64 9.95 4.81
N THR A 138 2.28 11.22 4.66
CA THR A 138 2.96 12.35 5.32
C THR A 138 2.91 12.22 6.85
N ASN A 139 1.77 11.79 7.39
CA ASN A 139 1.60 11.52 8.82
C ASN A 139 2.42 10.30 9.26
N ILE A 140 2.40 9.20 8.51
CA ILE A 140 3.23 8.02 8.79
C ILE A 140 4.73 8.38 8.83
N ARG A 141 5.21 9.16 7.85
CA ARG A 141 6.58 9.72 7.89
C ARG A 141 6.82 10.50 9.18
N ASN A 142 5.89 11.37 9.57
CA ASN A 142 6.04 12.16 10.81
C ASN A 142 6.14 11.27 12.05
N GLU A 143 5.37 10.19 12.13
CA GLU A 143 5.45 9.26 13.26
C GLU A 143 6.81 8.58 13.34
N PHE A 144 7.42 8.19 12.19
CA PHE A 144 8.79 7.69 12.14
C PHE A 144 9.82 8.76 12.54
N CYS A 145 9.76 9.95 11.94
CA CYS A 145 10.70 11.04 12.21
C CYS A 145 10.63 11.55 13.66
N ASN A 146 9.45 11.49 14.28
CA ASN A 146 9.25 11.85 15.68
C ASN A 146 9.67 10.73 16.65
N GLY A 147 10.09 9.56 16.15
CA GLY A 147 10.47 8.41 16.96
C GLY A 147 9.32 7.76 17.72
N LYS A 148 8.05 8.06 17.38
CA LYS A 148 6.88 7.43 18.01
C LYS A 148 6.71 5.99 17.58
N VAL A 149 7.07 5.70 16.34
CA VAL A 149 7.13 4.35 15.78
C VAL A 149 8.51 4.15 15.15
N SER A 150 9.10 2.97 15.35
CA SER A 150 10.40 2.64 14.75
C SER A 150 10.24 1.99 13.39
N ILE A 151 11.14 2.34 12.47
CA ILE A 151 11.29 1.67 11.20
C ILE A 151 12.25 0.47 11.35
N ASN A 152 12.07 -0.51 10.49
CA ASN A 152 13.01 -1.62 10.27
C ASN A 152 13.03 -1.96 8.78
N SER A 153 13.89 -2.90 8.38
CA SER A 153 14.02 -3.30 6.98
C SER A 153 12.69 -3.73 6.34
N THR A 154 11.85 -4.48 7.06
CA THR A 154 10.55 -4.94 6.55
C THR A 154 9.60 -3.79 6.29
N LYS A 155 9.45 -2.87 7.26
CA LYS A 155 8.62 -1.66 7.11
C LYS A 155 9.16 -0.77 6.00
N PHE A 156 10.48 -0.58 5.90
CA PHE A 156 11.07 0.24 4.85
C PHE A 156 10.80 -0.35 3.47
N LYS A 157 11.00 -1.65 3.26
CA LYS A 157 10.69 -2.32 1.97
C LYS A 157 9.23 -2.09 1.55
N PHE A 158 8.31 -2.20 2.50
CA PHE A 158 6.89 -1.95 2.23
C PHE A 158 6.60 -0.46 1.94
N PHE A 159 7.14 0.45 2.74
CA PHE A 159 6.82 1.87 2.68
C PHE A 159 7.66 2.71 1.72
N GLU A 160 8.78 2.20 1.17
CA GLU A 160 9.75 2.97 0.40
C GLU A 160 9.08 3.85 -0.66
N SER A 161 8.31 3.22 -1.56
CA SER A 161 7.72 3.95 -2.68
C SER A 161 6.63 4.93 -2.22
N TRP A 162 5.90 4.59 -1.16
CA TRP A 162 4.91 5.49 -0.56
C TRP A 162 5.60 6.72 0.03
N LEU A 163 6.60 6.51 0.88
CA LEU A 163 7.34 7.57 1.57
C LEU A 163 8.06 8.47 0.57
N ARG A 164 8.79 7.90 -0.39
CA ARG A 164 9.53 8.66 -1.40
C ARG A 164 8.61 9.52 -2.27
N LEU A 165 7.51 8.94 -2.79
CA LEU A 165 6.65 9.62 -3.75
C LEU A 165 5.61 10.54 -3.10
N HIS A 166 5.19 10.24 -1.87
CA HIS A 166 4.04 10.90 -1.23
C HIS A 166 4.29 11.37 0.21
N GLY A 167 5.39 10.94 0.84
CA GLY A 167 5.72 11.30 2.21
C GLY A 167 6.36 12.68 2.36
N ASN A 168 6.75 13.37 1.27
CA ASN A 168 7.45 14.66 1.33
C ASN A 168 8.74 14.59 2.19
N LEU A 169 9.63 13.65 1.90
CA LEU A 169 10.81 13.41 2.74
C LEU A 169 11.74 14.63 2.86
N ASN A 170 11.85 15.44 1.80
CA ASN A 170 12.67 16.67 1.81
C ASN A 170 12.21 17.69 2.85
N GLY A 171 10.92 17.71 3.23
CA GLY A 171 10.41 18.64 4.24
C GLY A 171 10.92 18.39 5.66
N ARG A 172 11.56 17.23 5.91
CA ARG A 172 12.17 16.84 7.20
C ARG A 172 13.42 16.00 6.98
N ALA A 173 14.26 16.45 6.05
CA ALA A 173 15.33 15.61 5.52
C ALA A 173 16.28 15.09 6.62
N GLY A 174 16.65 15.93 7.61
CA GLY A 174 17.51 15.52 8.71
C GLY A 174 16.94 14.35 9.51
N GLU A 175 15.69 14.44 9.95
CA GLU A 175 15.05 13.35 10.71
C GLU A 175 14.72 12.14 9.83
N VAL A 176 14.48 12.33 8.54
CA VAL A 176 14.37 11.19 7.61
C VAL A 176 15.70 10.43 7.55
N LEU A 177 16.84 11.13 7.43
CA LEU A 177 18.13 10.45 7.41
C LEU A 177 18.41 9.73 8.73
N ASP A 178 18.19 10.36 9.88
CA ASP A 178 18.48 9.76 11.19
C ASP A 178 17.49 8.65 11.59
N LYS A 179 16.18 8.84 11.38
CA LYS A 179 15.15 7.91 11.87
C LYS A 179 14.63 6.93 10.84
N ILE A 180 14.81 7.19 9.55
CA ILE A 180 14.28 6.35 8.46
C ILE A 180 15.42 5.62 7.74
N VAL A 181 16.43 6.34 7.24
CA VAL A 181 17.49 5.75 6.39
C VAL A 181 18.58 5.06 7.22
N LYS A 182 19.14 5.76 8.22
CA LYS A 182 20.22 5.24 9.06
C LYS A 182 19.91 3.89 9.72
N PRO A 183 18.70 3.60 10.22
CA PRO A 183 18.41 2.30 10.83
C PRO A 183 18.38 1.11 9.86
N ILE A 184 18.22 1.34 8.56
CA ILE A 184 18.05 0.28 7.56
C ILE A 184 19.23 0.15 6.58
N ILE A 185 20.19 1.06 6.64
CA ILE A 185 21.24 1.18 5.62
C ILE A 185 22.23 0.00 5.60
N THR A 186 22.23 -0.84 6.64
CA THR A 186 23.03 -2.07 6.69
C THR A 186 22.34 -3.27 6.01
N ASP A 187 21.05 -3.19 5.71
CA ASP A 187 20.29 -4.25 5.02
C ASP A 187 20.50 -4.15 3.49
N SER A 188 21.03 -5.22 2.89
CA SER A 188 21.38 -5.26 1.47
C SER A 188 20.19 -5.07 0.53
N THR A 189 18.99 -5.50 0.93
CA THR A 189 17.78 -5.29 0.13
C THR A 189 17.36 -3.82 0.18
N CYS A 190 17.44 -3.19 1.36
CA CYS A 190 17.12 -1.76 1.50
C CYS A 190 18.14 -0.89 0.76
N GLN A 191 19.44 -1.26 0.79
CA GLN A 191 20.46 -0.65 -0.05
C GLN A 191 20.09 -0.74 -1.54
N SER A 192 19.63 -1.91 -2.00
CA SER A 192 19.22 -2.11 -3.39
C SER A 192 18.05 -1.19 -3.80
N LEU A 193 17.04 -1.03 -2.93
CA LEU A 193 15.92 -0.09 -3.17
C LEU A 193 16.37 1.37 -3.23
N ILE A 194 17.31 1.76 -2.35
CA ILE A 194 17.92 3.09 -2.37
C ILE A 194 18.67 3.32 -3.68
N LEU A 195 19.46 2.34 -4.13
CA LEU A 195 20.24 2.43 -5.37
C LEU A 195 19.35 2.51 -6.62
N GLN A 196 18.25 1.75 -6.65
CA GLN A 196 17.25 1.85 -7.73
C GLN A 196 16.66 3.28 -7.85
N ASN A 197 16.65 4.03 -6.75
CA ASN A 197 16.15 5.40 -6.69
C ASN A 197 17.27 6.40 -6.33
N LYS A 198 18.53 6.10 -6.71
CA LYS A 198 19.74 6.80 -6.22
C LYS A 198 19.68 8.31 -6.31
N LYS A 199 19.15 8.87 -7.41
CA LYS A 199 19.06 10.33 -7.62
C LYS A 199 18.30 11.00 -6.49
N PHE A 200 17.14 10.45 -6.13
CA PHE A 200 16.32 10.99 -5.05
C PHE A 200 17.06 10.96 -3.70
N TYR A 201 17.73 9.85 -3.38
CA TYR A 201 18.43 9.71 -2.10
C TYR A 201 19.72 10.55 -2.02
N ILE A 202 20.43 10.74 -3.14
CA ILE A 202 21.55 11.68 -3.22
C ILE A 202 21.05 13.10 -2.92
N ASP A 203 20.01 13.55 -3.62
CA ASP A 203 19.42 14.88 -3.43
C ASP A 203 18.96 15.08 -1.97
N LEU A 204 18.34 14.04 -1.37
CA LEU A 204 17.92 14.06 0.03
C LEU A 204 19.10 14.23 1.01
N ILE A 205 20.21 13.51 0.79
CA ILE A 205 21.41 13.58 1.64
C ILE A 205 22.16 14.91 1.46
N HIS A 206 22.19 15.45 0.25
CA HIS A 206 22.82 16.75 0.00
C HIS A 206 22.01 17.91 0.58
N THR A 207 20.68 17.81 0.62
CA THR A 207 19.79 18.85 1.17
C THR A 207 20.04 19.11 2.66
N THR A 208 20.47 18.10 3.42
CA THR A 208 20.66 18.18 4.87
C THR A 208 21.99 18.80 5.32
N GLY A 209 22.95 19.00 4.41
CA GLY A 209 24.27 19.54 4.77
C GLY A 209 24.92 18.74 5.91
N ASP A 210 25.16 19.40 7.05
CA ASP A 210 25.81 18.84 8.23
C ASP A 210 24.91 17.88 9.03
N ASP A 211 23.59 17.97 8.91
CA ASP A 211 22.66 17.05 9.60
C ASP A 211 22.80 15.61 9.09
N ALA A 212 23.43 15.39 7.93
CA ALA A 212 23.77 14.08 7.40
C ALA A 212 25.09 13.49 7.96
N TYR A 213 25.84 14.22 8.79
CA TYR A 213 27.20 13.84 9.19
C TYR A 213 27.29 12.42 9.78
N GLU A 214 26.39 12.07 10.71
CA GLU A 214 26.38 10.73 11.30
C GLU A 214 26.05 9.63 10.28
N LEU A 215 25.11 9.88 9.37
CA LEU A 215 24.78 8.93 8.31
C LEU A 215 25.97 8.75 7.37
N LYS A 216 26.62 9.84 6.94
CA LYS A 216 27.83 9.79 6.10
C LYS A 216 28.94 8.98 6.76
N ASN A 217 29.16 9.15 8.06
CA ASN A 217 30.14 8.36 8.80
C ASN A 217 29.78 6.88 8.85
N ASN A 218 28.51 6.53 9.04
CA ASN A 218 28.06 5.14 8.97
C ASN A 218 28.28 4.55 7.57
N LEU A 219 28.01 5.32 6.51
CA LEU A 219 28.27 4.91 5.13
C LEU A 219 29.77 4.65 4.87
N LYS A 220 30.67 5.50 5.39
CA LYS A 220 32.14 5.28 5.33
C LYS A 220 32.55 3.94 5.94
N VAL A 221 31.93 3.55 7.05
CA VAL A 221 32.20 2.25 7.70
C VAL A 221 31.66 1.10 6.86
N ILE A 222 30.42 1.20 6.37
CA ILE A 222 29.78 0.15 5.57
C ILE A 222 30.56 -0.12 4.28
N VAL A 223 31.02 0.91 3.58
CA VAL A 223 31.78 0.76 2.33
C VAL A 223 33.07 -0.04 2.51
N LYS A 224 33.75 0.06 3.67
CA LYS A 224 34.95 -0.74 3.95
C LYS A 224 34.69 -2.24 3.97
N GLN A 225 33.43 -2.64 4.18
CA GLN A 225 33.00 -4.04 4.28
C GLN A 225 32.11 -4.47 3.11
N ASN A 226 31.68 -3.52 2.26
CA ASN A 226 30.75 -3.77 1.16
C ASN A 226 31.53 -4.07 -0.14
N VAL A 227 31.10 -5.10 -0.85
CA VAL A 227 31.71 -5.52 -2.12
C VAL A 227 30.98 -4.97 -3.35
N SER A 228 29.84 -4.29 -3.16
CA SER A 228 29.04 -3.74 -4.25
C SER A 228 29.64 -2.44 -4.79
N GLU A 229 30.23 -2.50 -5.98
CA GLU A 229 30.79 -1.32 -6.67
C GLU A 229 29.77 -0.19 -6.81
N GLN A 230 28.51 -0.52 -7.13
CA GLN A 230 27.44 0.48 -7.26
C GLN A 230 27.12 1.18 -5.94
N PHE A 231 27.19 0.47 -4.82
CA PHE A 231 26.98 1.07 -3.50
C PHE A 231 28.17 1.95 -3.12
N ILE A 232 29.39 1.52 -3.42
CA ILE A 232 30.61 2.30 -3.21
C ILE A 232 30.53 3.62 -4.00
N GLU A 233 30.15 3.57 -5.29
CA GLU A 233 29.97 4.74 -6.14
C GLU A 233 28.90 5.69 -5.58
N PHE A 234 27.76 5.15 -5.15
CA PHE A 234 26.71 5.93 -4.49
C PHE A 234 27.24 6.65 -3.25
N VAL A 235 27.95 5.95 -2.37
CA VAL A 235 28.51 6.51 -1.15
C VAL A 235 29.56 7.60 -1.45
N ASN A 236 30.43 7.37 -2.43
CA ASN A 236 31.40 8.37 -2.88
C ASN A 236 30.74 9.64 -3.47
N THR A 237 29.54 9.52 -4.02
CA THR A 237 28.79 10.67 -4.55
C THR A 237 28.19 11.52 -3.42
N VAL A 238 27.77 10.90 -2.32
CA VAL A 238 27.15 11.62 -1.19
C VAL A 238 28.15 12.13 -0.16
N ILE A 239 29.36 11.55 -0.13
CA ILE A 239 30.46 12.04 0.69
C ILE A 239 31.32 12.97 -0.17
N THR A 240 31.15 14.27 -0.01
CA THR A 240 32.02 15.26 -0.65
C THR A 240 33.45 15.18 -0.08
N ASN A 241 34.45 15.29 -0.96
CA ASN A 241 35.87 15.10 -0.67
C ASN A 241 36.47 16.00 0.45
N ASP A 242 35.77 17.04 0.90
CA ASP A 242 36.25 17.91 1.98
C ASP A 242 36.20 17.23 3.36
N GLU A 243 35.37 16.20 3.56
CA GLU A 243 35.31 15.43 4.82
C GLU A 243 36.35 14.29 4.92
N VAL A 244 37.22 14.15 3.92
CA VAL A 244 38.32 13.16 3.91
C VAL A 244 39.62 13.77 4.45
N LYS A 245 39.69 15.10 4.56
CA LYS A 245 40.91 15.82 4.99
C LYS A 245 41.09 15.89 6.51
N ASP A 246 40.03 15.75 7.30
CA ASP A 246 40.09 15.84 8.77
C ASP A 246 40.41 14.51 9.47
N ALA A 247 40.73 13.46 8.69
CA ALA A 247 41.09 12.14 9.20
C ALA A 247 42.59 11.80 9.05
N LYS A 248 43.46 12.81 8.85
CA LYS A 248 44.91 12.66 8.81
C LYS A 248 45.59 13.31 10.00
#